data_AF-A0A3D5FKZ1-F1
#
_entry.id   AF-A0A3D5FKZ1-F1
#
_cell.length_a   1.000
_cell.length_b   1.000
_cell.length_c   1.000
_cell.angle_alpha   90.00
_cell.angle_beta   90.00
_cell.angle_gamma   90.00
#
_symmetry.space_group_name_H-M   'P 1'
#
loop_
_entity.id
_entity.type
_entity.pdbx_description
1 polymer ?
#
loop_
_entity_poly.entity_id
_entity_poly.type
_entity_poly.pdbx_seq_one_letter_code
_entity_poly.pdbx_strand_id
1 'polypeptide(L)'
;MKIEGGRLVGDHVDHVTSPNHGETFANGGPDTLILHHTACASAASAVRILMDPQRQVSAHLVVAEDGTITQLLPFNIIGWHAGRSAWADRTEFNQFSIGVEIDNPGRLHQRDGRLFTWFEREIAEADAVQGVHRNESASSWWHRYPTRQLEMVEQLCQLLVSTYSVRYILGHEEVAPQRKVDPGPAFPLDQIRSRVLGDVPSPSTDAGTP
;
A
#
# COMPACT_ATOMS: atom_id res chain seq x y z
N MET A 1 8.16 10.64 -14.01
CA MET A 1 6.69 10.51 -14.15
C MET A 1 6.03 11.83 -13.77
N LYS A 2 4.83 12.11 -14.26
CA LYS A 2 4.02 13.29 -13.90
C LYS A 2 2.53 12.93 -13.82
N ILE A 3 1.70 13.84 -13.34
CA ILE A 3 0.25 13.64 -13.25
C ILE A 3 -0.46 14.64 -14.17
N GLU A 4 -1.34 14.13 -15.04
CA GLU A 4 -2.14 14.91 -15.97
C GLU A 4 -3.59 14.42 -15.92
N GLY A 5 -4.54 15.33 -15.64
CA GLY A 5 -5.97 14.96 -15.58
C GLY A 5 -6.30 13.85 -14.57
N GLY A 6 -5.56 13.76 -13.46
CA GLY A 6 -5.73 12.70 -12.46
C GLY A 6 -5.14 11.34 -12.85
N ARG A 7 -4.39 11.27 -13.96
CA ARG A 7 -3.70 10.06 -14.43
C ARG A 7 -2.19 10.25 -14.36
N LEU A 8 -1.49 9.16 -14.04
CA LEU A 8 -0.04 9.11 -14.06
C LEU A 8 0.44 8.97 -15.52
N VAL A 9 1.50 9.67 -15.91
CA VAL A 9 2.08 9.60 -17.26
C VAL A 9 3.60 9.38 -17.16
N GLY A 10 4.12 8.38 -17.88
CA GLY A 10 5.55 8.06 -17.98
C GLY A 10 5.83 6.71 -18.65
N ASP A 11 7.12 6.42 -18.87
CA ASP A 11 7.60 5.30 -19.71
C ASP A 11 7.35 3.88 -19.14
N HIS A 12 6.79 3.76 -17.93
CA HIS A 12 6.50 2.49 -17.24
C HIS A 12 5.12 2.49 -16.57
N VAL A 13 4.17 3.24 -17.16
CA VAL A 13 2.83 3.39 -16.61
C VAL A 13 1.82 2.83 -17.60
N ASP A 14 1.21 1.72 -17.22
CA ASP A 14 0.07 1.13 -17.90
C ASP A 14 -1.24 1.63 -17.28
N HIS A 15 -2.29 1.66 -18.09
CA HIS A 15 -3.63 2.01 -17.62
C HIS A 15 -4.62 0.90 -17.93
N VAL A 16 -5.40 0.55 -16.92
CA VAL A 16 -6.64 -0.21 -17.04
C VAL A 16 -7.68 0.51 -16.20
N THR A 17 -8.98 0.36 -16.48
CA THR A 17 -10.02 1.04 -15.68
C THR A 17 -10.81 0.01 -14.90
N SER A 18 -10.66 0.02 -13.57
CA SER A 18 -11.45 -0.87 -12.71
C SER A 18 -12.93 -0.48 -12.73
N PRO A 19 -13.86 -1.45 -12.84
CA PRO A 19 -15.29 -1.20 -12.67
C PRO A 19 -15.67 -0.97 -11.19
N ASN A 20 -14.76 -1.27 -10.26
CA ASN A 20 -14.97 -1.14 -8.82
C ASN A 20 -14.50 0.24 -8.37
N HIS A 21 -15.42 1.19 -8.21
CA HIS A 21 -15.06 2.52 -7.74
C HIS A 21 -16.25 3.22 -7.08
N GLY A 22 -15.93 4.13 -6.16
CA GLY A 22 -16.90 5.07 -5.61
C GLY A 22 -17.12 6.26 -6.55
N GLU A 23 -17.70 7.31 -5.99
CA GLU A 23 -17.85 8.58 -6.67
C GLU A 23 -16.53 9.36 -6.70
N THR A 24 -16.58 10.63 -7.06
CA THR A 24 -15.44 11.55 -6.91
C THR A 24 -15.21 11.91 -5.45
N PHE A 25 -13.96 12.16 -5.06
CA PHE A 25 -13.67 12.74 -3.76
C PHE A 25 -14.44 14.06 -3.56
N ALA A 26 -14.92 14.28 -2.34
CA ALA A 26 -15.43 15.59 -1.93
C ALA A 26 -14.30 16.63 -1.93
N ASN A 27 -14.67 17.91 -1.99
CA ASN A 27 -13.70 19.01 -1.93
C ASN A 27 -12.77 18.86 -0.72
N GLY A 28 -11.46 18.87 -0.97
CA GLY A 28 -10.43 18.75 0.06
C GLY A 28 -9.80 17.36 0.22
N GLY A 29 -10.23 16.34 -0.54
CA GLY A 29 -9.58 15.02 -0.62
C GLY A 29 -8.94 14.72 -1.98
N PRO A 30 -8.07 13.71 -2.10
CA PRO A 30 -7.55 12.87 -1.02
C PRO A 30 -6.39 13.53 -0.25
N ASP A 31 -6.25 13.22 1.04
CA ASP A 31 -5.18 13.74 1.92
C ASP A 31 -4.28 12.64 2.51
N THR A 32 -4.50 11.38 2.12
CA THR A 32 -3.81 10.22 2.68
C THR A 32 -3.39 9.26 1.57
N LEU A 33 -2.21 8.65 1.69
CA LEU A 33 -1.85 7.44 0.95
C LEU A 33 -2.02 6.25 1.89
N ILE A 34 -2.59 5.16 1.38
CA ILE A 34 -2.60 3.87 2.06
C ILE A 34 -1.81 2.88 1.22
N LEU A 35 -0.74 2.36 1.79
CA LEU A 35 0.15 1.38 1.18
C LEU A 35 -0.26 -0.03 1.60
N HIS A 36 -0.34 -0.92 0.62
CA HIS A 36 -0.74 -2.32 0.76
C HIS A 36 0.34 -3.21 0.15
N HIS A 37 0.35 -4.48 0.55
CA HIS A 37 0.86 -5.53 -0.32
C HIS A 37 -0.31 -6.33 -0.88
N THR A 38 -0.12 -6.86 -2.09
CA THR A 38 -1.18 -7.55 -2.81
C THR A 38 -1.54 -8.91 -2.21
N ALA A 39 -0.60 -9.55 -1.50
CA ALA A 39 -0.69 -10.96 -1.10
C ALA A 39 -1.02 -11.88 -2.30
N CYS A 40 -0.57 -11.50 -3.50
CA CYS A 40 -0.85 -12.20 -4.75
C CYS A 40 0.41 -12.89 -5.28
N ALA A 41 0.23 -13.71 -6.33
CA ALA A 41 1.34 -14.39 -7.01
C ALA A 41 2.11 -13.48 -7.97
N SER A 42 1.49 -12.37 -8.40
CA SER A 42 2.05 -11.36 -9.29
C SER A 42 1.15 -10.11 -9.34
N ALA A 43 1.71 -9.00 -9.81
CA ALA A 43 0.98 -7.77 -10.12
C ALA A 43 -0.19 -8.01 -11.07
N ALA A 44 0.01 -8.83 -12.12
CA ALA A 44 -1.05 -9.16 -13.06
C ALA A 44 -2.23 -9.89 -12.39
N SER A 45 -1.94 -10.80 -11.45
CA SER A 45 -3.00 -11.48 -10.69
C SER A 45 -3.73 -10.52 -9.73
N ALA A 46 -3.02 -9.56 -9.12
CA ALA A 46 -3.62 -8.51 -8.30
C ALA A 46 -4.53 -7.60 -9.13
N VAL A 47 -4.06 -7.11 -10.29
CA VAL A 47 -4.86 -6.31 -11.24
C VAL A 47 -6.13 -7.06 -11.62
N ARG A 48 -6.05 -8.36 -11.94
CA ARG A 48 -7.24 -9.15 -12.28
C ARG A 48 -8.26 -9.21 -11.15
N ILE A 49 -7.83 -9.31 -9.90
CA ILE A 49 -8.73 -9.29 -8.72
C ILE A 49 -9.39 -7.93 -8.56
N LEU A 50 -8.61 -6.85 -8.66
CA LEU A 50 -9.10 -5.47 -8.52
C LEU A 50 -10.03 -5.05 -9.68
N MET A 51 -9.98 -5.78 -10.80
CA MET A 51 -10.85 -5.62 -11.97
C MET A 51 -12.11 -6.47 -11.92
N ASP A 52 -12.22 -7.42 -10.99
CA ASP A 52 -13.37 -8.34 -10.90
C ASP A 52 -14.55 -7.64 -10.20
N PRO A 53 -15.67 -7.36 -10.90
CA PRO A 53 -16.81 -6.65 -10.33
C PRO A 53 -17.49 -7.40 -9.18
N GLN A 54 -17.28 -8.71 -9.06
CA GLN A 54 -17.84 -9.50 -7.95
C GLN A 54 -17.06 -9.31 -6.65
N ARG A 55 -15.82 -8.82 -6.71
CA ARG A 55 -14.96 -8.64 -5.53
C ARG A 55 -15.25 -7.37 -4.77
N GLN A 56 -15.79 -6.35 -5.45
CA GLN A 56 -16.08 -5.03 -4.88
C GLN A 56 -14.89 -4.42 -4.12
N VAL A 57 -13.68 -4.59 -4.67
CA VAL A 57 -12.44 -3.99 -4.17
C VAL A 57 -11.67 -3.36 -5.32
N SER A 58 -10.94 -2.29 -5.01
CA SER A 58 -10.08 -1.60 -5.96
C SER A 58 -9.02 -0.76 -5.25
N ALA A 59 -7.93 -0.51 -5.95
CA ALA A 59 -6.91 0.46 -5.55
C ALA A 59 -6.62 1.37 -6.75
N HIS A 60 -5.95 2.49 -6.52
CA HIS A 60 -5.63 3.41 -7.61
C HIS A 60 -4.48 2.88 -8.45
N LEU A 61 -3.50 2.25 -7.82
CA LEU A 61 -2.24 1.83 -8.43
C LEU A 61 -1.85 0.43 -7.97
N VAL A 62 -1.23 -0.34 -8.87
CA VAL A 62 -0.46 -1.54 -8.57
C VAL A 62 0.98 -1.31 -9.02
N VAL A 63 1.96 -1.55 -8.14
CA VAL A 63 3.40 -1.45 -8.44
C VAL A 63 4.02 -2.84 -8.47
N ALA A 64 4.45 -3.29 -9.65
CA ALA A 64 5.09 -4.59 -9.85
C ALA A 64 6.49 -4.67 -9.24
N GLU A 65 7.04 -5.88 -9.08
CA GLU A 65 8.38 -6.12 -8.55
C GLU A 65 9.49 -5.43 -9.36
N ASP A 66 9.29 -5.26 -10.66
CA ASP A 66 10.22 -4.51 -11.50
C ASP A 66 10.02 -2.99 -11.38
N GLY A 67 8.97 -2.48 -10.74
CA GLY A 67 8.66 -1.05 -10.67
C GLY A 67 7.78 -0.54 -11.83
N THR A 68 7.26 -1.43 -12.69
CA THR A 68 6.17 -1.08 -13.61
C THR A 68 4.91 -0.75 -12.80
N ILE A 69 4.20 0.30 -13.19
CA ILE A 69 2.97 0.75 -12.52
C ILE A 69 1.78 0.48 -13.42
N THR A 70 0.75 -0.15 -12.89
CA THR A 70 -0.58 -0.18 -13.52
C THR A 70 -1.51 0.74 -12.73
N GLN A 71 -2.05 1.77 -13.36
CA GLN A 71 -3.07 2.63 -12.76
C GLN A 71 -4.47 2.13 -13.12
N LEU A 72 -5.27 1.82 -12.10
CA LEU A 72 -6.64 1.32 -12.23
C LEU A 72 -7.70 2.41 -12.09
N LEU A 73 -7.43 3.45 -11.29
CA LEU A 73 -8.37 4.55 -11.05
C LEU A 73 -7.67 5.91 -11.18
N PRO A 74 -8.36 6.93 -11.75
CA PRO A 74 -7.93 8.32 -11.61
C PRO A 74 -7.83 8.74 -10.13
N PHE A 75 -6.90 9.63 -9.78
CA PHE A 75 -6.71 10.08 -8.41
C PHE A 75 -7.84 10.97 -7.85
N ASN A 76 -8.81 11.37 -8.68
CA ASN A 76 -10.01 12.09 -8.24
C ASN A 76 -11.21 11.16 -7.94
N ILE A 77 -11.04 9.84 -8.08
CA ILE A 77 -12.09 8.84 -7.86
C ILE A 77 -11.79 8.05 -6.58
N ILE A 78 -12.82 7.76 -5.80
CA ILE A 78 -12.72 6.96 -4.57
C ILE A 78 -12.47 5.49 -4.92
N GLY A 79 -11.39 4.92 -4.38
CA GLY A 79 -11.10 3.48 -4.44
C GLY A 79 -11.69 2.71 -3.27
N TRP A 80 -11.80 1.39 -3.41
CA TRP A 80 -12.34 0.49 -2.38
C TRP A 80 -11.25 -0.44 -1.83
N HIS A 81 -10.23 0.13 -1.19
CA HIS A 81 -9.05 -0.62 -0.72
C HIS A 81 -8.96 -0.70 0.81
N ALA A 82 -9.30 0.37 1.54
CA ALA A 82 -9.14 0.43 2.99
C ALA A 82 -10.24 -0.34 3.74
N GLY A 83 -11.45 -0.42 3.17
CA GLY A 83 -12.62 -1.00 3.83
C GLY A 83 -12.90 -0.33 5.19
N ARG A 84 -13.42 -1.10 6.15
CA ARG A 84 -13.58 -0.62 7.54
C ARG A 84 -12.22 -0.21 8.12
N SER A 85 -12.04 1.07 8.36
CA SER A 85 -10.75 1.68 8.67
C SER A 85 -10.91 2.87 9.62
N ALA A 86 -9.92 3.06 10.48
CA ALA A 86 -9.85 4.15 11.46
C ALA A 86 -8.39 4.47 11.80
N TRP A 87 -8.06 5.75 11.89
CA TRP A 87 -6.75 6.24 12.33
C TRP A 87 -6.91 7.66 12.87
N ALA A 88 -6.28 7.92 14.01
CA ALA A 88 -6.58 9.08 14.85
C ALA A 88 -8.09 9.18 15.15
N ASP A 89 -8.71 10.33 14.91
CA ASP A 89 -10.12 10.62 15.15
C ASP A 89 -11.01 10.39 13.91
N ARG A 90 -10.44 9.91 12.79
CA ARG A 90 -11.15 9.72 11.51
C ARG A 90 -11.42 8.24 11.22
N THR A 91 -12.51 7.97 10.50
CA THR A 91 -12.90 6.64 10.02
C THR A 91 -13.19 6.66 8.50
N GLU A 92 -13.40 5.47 7.90
CA GLU A 92 -13.80 5.30 6.49
C GLU A 92 -12.81 5.89 5.48
N PHE A 93 -11.54 5.47 5.58
CA PHE A 93 -10.43 6.08 4.85
C PHE A 93 -10.50 5.99 3.32
N ASN A 94 -11.34 5.13 2.73
CA ASN A 94 -11.59 5.17 1.29
C ASN A 94 -11.98 6.58 0.82
N GLN A 95 -12.68 7.37 1.66
CA GLN A 95 -13.13 8.72 1.35
C GLN A 95 -12.03 9.78 1.33
N PHE A 96 -10.82 9.44 1.79
CA PHE A 96 -9.74 10.40 2.01
C PHE A 96 -8.41 9.94 1.45
N SER A 97 -8.36 8.77 0.79
CA SER A 97 -7.08 8.14 0.46
C SER A 97 -6.94 7.60 -0.96
N ILE A 98 -5.70 7.64 -1.41
CA ILE A 98 -5.22 6.94 -2.60
C ILE A 98 -4.60 5.61 -2.15
N GLY A 99 -5.09 4.51 -2.70
CA GLY A 99 -4.60 3.17 -2.44
C GLY A 99 -3.48 2.78 -3.40
N VAL A 100 -2.36 2.34 -2.87
CA VAL A 100 -1.22 1.81 -3.63
C VAL A 100 -0.97 0.36 -3.23
N GLU A 101 -1.26 -0.54 -4.15
CA GLU A 101 -1.00 -1.98 -4.02
C GLU A 101 0.42 -2.28 -4.51
N ILE A 102 1.21 -2.95 -3.68
CA ILE A 102 2.61 -3.27 -4.00
C ILE A 102 2.71 -4.78 -4.17
N ASP A 103 3.19 -5.22 -5.33
CA ASP A 103 3.29 -6.65 -5.65
C ASP A 103 4.25 -7.35 -4.70
N ASN A 104 3.69 -8.04 -3.71
CA ASN A 104 4.43 -8.81 -2.73
C ASN A 104 3.48 -9.84 -2.09
N PRO A 105 3.90 -11.11 -1.93
CA PRO A 105 3.09 -12.17 -1.34
C PRO A 105 2.89 -12.02 0.18
N GLY A 106 3.62 -11.12 0.83
CA GLY A 106 3.52 -10.83 2.25
C GLY A 106 4.26 -11.84 3.13
N ARG A 107 3.56 -12.33 4.17
CA ARG A 107 4.12 -13.25 5.16
C ARG A 107 4.40 -14.62 4.54
N LEU A 108 5.53 -15.19 4.93
CA LEU A 108 5.99 -16.51 4.53
C LEU A 108 5.78 -17.51 5.67
N HIS A 109 5.52 -18.77 5.30
CA HIS A 109 5.50 -19.87 6.24
C HIS A 109 6.70 -20.79 6.01
N GLN A 110 7.20 -21.41 7.07
CA GLN A 110 8.39 -22.27 7.03
C GLN A 110 7.98 -23.74 7.10
N ARG A 111 8.52 -24.57 6.21
CA ARG A 111 8.35 -26.04 6.19
C ARG A 111 9.70 -26.68 5.87
N ASP A 112 10.17 -27.56 6.76
CA ASP A 112 11.44 -28.29 6.62
C ASP A 112 12.65 -27.38 6.31
N GLY A 113 12.72 -26.25 7.01
CA GLY A 113 13.79 -25.25 6.83
C GLY A 113 13.64 -24.36 5.59
N ARG A 114 12.63 -24.55 4.75
CA ARG A 114 12.39 -23.77 3.53
C ARG A 114 11.21 -22.81 3.72
N LEU A 115 11.22 -21.69 2.98
CA LEU A 115 10.22 -20.62 3.11
C LEU A 115 9.26 -20.65 1.91
N PHE A 116 7.98 -20.46 2.18
CA PHE A 116 6.93 -20.51 1.15
C PHE A 116 5.91 -19.38 1.32
N THR A 117 5.41 -18.88 0.20
CA THR A 117 4.21 -18.03 0.18
C THR A 117 2.96 -18.87 0.50
N TRP A 118 1.84 -18.24 0.82
CA TRP A 118 0.58 -18.94 1.09
C TRP A 118 0.02 -19.74 -0.11
N PHE A 119 0.53 -19.48 -1.32
CA PHE A 119 0.20 -20.21 -2.55
C PHE A 119 1.31 -21.19 -2.96
N GLU A 120 2.13 -21.64 -1.99
CA GLU A 120 3.14 -22.68 -2.13
C GLU A 120 4.29 -22.35 -3.11
N ARG A 121 4.55 -21.07 -3.38
CA ARG A 121 5.79 -20.66 -4.06
C ARG A 121 6.93 -20.61 -3.06
N GLU A 122 7.98 -21.38 -3.32
CA GLU A 122 9.19 -21.31 -2.52
C GLU A 122 9.92 -19.98 -2.71
N ILE A 123 10.44 -19.44 -1.61
CA ILE A 123 11.21 -18.20 -1.56
C ILE A 123 12.59 -18.55 -0.98
N ALA A 124 13.65 -18.10 -1.63
CA ALA A 124 14.99 -18.24 -1.09
C ALA A 124 15.13 -17.40 0.18
N GLU A 125 15.85 -17.92 1.19
CA GLU A 125 16.08 -17.18 2.44
C GLU A 125 16.75 -15.82 2.20
N ALA A 126 17.59 -15.73 1.17
CA ALA A 126 18.21 -14.48 0.73
C ALA A 126 17.20 -13.40 0.31
N ASP A 127 16.00 -13.79 -0.14
CA ASP A 127 14.90 -12.92 -0.56
C ASP A 127 13.83 -12.75 0.54
N ALA A 128 14.11 -13.25 1.74
CA ALA A 128 13.23 -13.13 2.89
C ALA A 128 13.86 -12.25 3.98
N VAL A 129 13.03 -11.79 4.91
CA VAL A 129 13.45 -11.09 6.11
C VAL A 129 12.63 -11.56 7.29
N GLN A 130 13.26 -11.74 8.44
CA GLN A 130 12.56 -11.89 9.70
C GLN A 130 12.23 -10.52 10.28
N GLY A 131 10.99 -10.32 10.68
CA GLY A 131 10.54 -9.07 11.28
C GLY A 131 9.34 -9.30 12.20
N VAL A 132 9.24 -8.45 13.21
CA VAL A 132 8.06 -8.36 14.08
C VAL A 132 7.12 -7.35 13.45
N HIS A 133 5.91 -7.79 13.11
CA HIS A 133 4.87 -6.89 12.60
C HIS A 133 4.44 -5.91 13.72
N ARG A 134 4.13 -4.65 13.38
CA ARG A 134 3.89 -3.59 14.37
C ARG A 134 2.75 -3.87 15.35
N ASN A 135 1.76 -4.68 14.94
CA ASN A 135 0.62 -5.06 15.77
C ASN A 135 0.76 -6.47 16.38
N GLU A 136 1.96 -7.06 16.34
CA GLU A 136 2.24 -8.40 16.86
C GLU A 136 3.47 -8.39 17.76
N SER A 137 3.64 -9.46 18.54
CA SER A 137 4.81 -9.65 19.41
C SER A 137 5.80 -10.70 18.89
N ALA A 138 5.36 -11.55 17.96
CA ALA A 138 6.18 -12.64 17.44
C ALA A 138 6.86 -12.24 16.12
N SER A 139 8.11 -12.65 15.96
CA SER A 139 8.81 -12.55 14.68
C SER A 139 8.23 -13.55 13.68
N SER A 140 8.19 -13.19 12.41
CA SER A 140 7.80 -14.07 11.30
C SER A 140 8.65 -13.76 10.07
N TRP A 141 8.66 -14.68 9.11
CA TRP A 141 9.30 -14.49 7.82
C TRP A 141 8.39 -13.71 6.87
N TRP A 142 8.99 -12.82 6.07
CA TRP A 142 8.30 -11.97 5.10
C TRP A 142 9.12 -11.89 3.82
N HIS A 143 8.45 -11.80 2.67
CA HIS A 143 9.14 -11.61 1.40
C HIS A 143 9.67 -10.18 1.29
N ARG A 144 10.96 -10.05 0.90
CA ARG A 144 11.59 -8.75 0.69
C ARG A 144 11.03 -8.09 -0.56
N TYR A 145 10.93 -6.77 -0.52
CA TYR A 145 10.62 -5.95 -1.70
C TYR A 145 11.91 -5.67 -2.47
N PRO A 146 11.96 -5.87 -3.80
CA PRO A 146 13.09 -5.47 -4.62
C PRO A 146 13.39 -3.97 -4.50
N THR A 147 14.67 -3.59 -4.58
CA THR A 147 15.10 -2.19 -4.46
C THR A 147 14.42 -1.29 -5.48
N ARG A 148 14.34 -1.71 -6.76
CA ARG A 148 13.68 -0.93 -7.82
C ARG A 148 12.20 -0.68 -7.53
N GLN A 149 11.50 -1.66 -6.95
CA GLN A 149 10.11 -1.51 -6.53
C GLN A 149 9.97 -0.47 -5.41
N LEU A 150 10.83 -0.54 -4.40
CA LEU A 150 10.84 0.42 -3.29
C LEU A 150 11.14 1.85 -3.75
N GLU A 151 12.13 2.02 -4.62
CA GLU A 151 12.47 3.31 -5.23
C GLU A 151 11.30 3.89 -6.02
N MET A 152 10.58 3.05 -6.75
CA MET A 152 9.39 3.47 -7.50
C MET A 152 8.25 3.90 -6.58
N VAL A 153 7.98 3.14 -5.51
CA VAL A 153 6.94 3.49 -4.52
C VAL A 153 7.29 4.81 -3.84
N GLU A 154 8.55 5.03 -3.48
CA GLU A 154 9.00 6.30 -2.89
C GLU A 154 8.83 7.48 -3.84
N GLN A 155 9.26 7.35 -5.11
CA GLN A 155 9.06 8.38 -6.14
C GLN A 155 7.57 8.69 -6.37
N LEU A 156 6.72 7.65 -6.36
CA LEU A 156 5.28 7.79 -6.48
C LEU A 156 4.68 8.54 -5.28
N CYS A 157 5.08 8.18 -4.06
CA CYS A 157 4.67 8.89 -2.86
C CYS A 157 5.07 10.37 -2.89
N GLN A 158 6.32 10.68 -3.29
CA GLN A 158 6.80 12.06 -3.45
C GLN A 158 5.95 12.84 -4.46
N LEU A 159 5.67 12.25 -5.62
CA LEU A 159 4.85 12.88 -6.65
C LEU A 159 3.41 13.13 -6.20
N LEU A 160 2.80 12.17 -5.50
CA LEU A 160 1.43 12.31 -4.98
C LEU A 160 1.36 13.38 -3.88
N VAL A 161 2.35 13.40 -2.97
CA VAL A 161 2.47 14.42 -1.92
C VAL A 161 2.70 15.81 -2.49
N SER A 162 3.51 15.96 -3.54
CA SER A 162 3.74 17.27 -4.16
C SER A 162 2.56 17.77 -5.00
N THR A 163 1.70 16.87 -5.47
CA THR A 163 0.60 17.20 -6.41
C THR A 163 -0.73 17.38 -5.70
N TYR A 164 -0.99 16.63 -4.64
CA TYR A 164 -2.24 16.63 -3.90
C TYR A 164 -2.01 17.09 -2.46
N SER A 165 -3.08 17.43 -1.74
CA SER A 165 -3.04 17.81 -0.33
C SER A 165 -2.77 16.62 0.61
N VAL A 166 -1.93 15.66 0.19
CA VAL A 166 -1.58 14.48 0.96
C VAL A 166 -0.68 14.88 2.11
N ARG A 167 -1.14 14.57 3.33
CA ARG A 167 -0.47 14.86 4.60
C ARG A 167 -0.04 13.59 5.34
N TYR A 168 -0.62 12.44 4.97
CA TYR A 168 -0.41 11.18 5.67
C TYR A 168 -0.02 10.08 4.67
N ILE A 169 0.95 9.26 5.05
CA ILE A 169 1.31 8.02 4.35
C ILE A 169 1.19 6.91 5.37
N LEU A 170 0.18 6.06 5.25
CA LEU A 170 -0.16 5.02 6.21
C LEU A 170 -0.06 3.63 5.58
N GLY A 171 0.19 2.61 6.40
CA GLY A 171 -0.01 1.22 6.04
C GLY A 171 -1.45 0.80 6.30
N HIS A 172 -1.93 -0.21 5.59
CA HIS A 172 -3.26 -0.77 5.85
C HIS A 172 -3.38 -1.32 7.29
N GLU A 173 -2.29 -1.88 7.82
CA GLU A 173 -2.11 -2.32 9.19
C GLU A 173 -2.25 -1.20 10.25
N GLU A 174 -2.07 0.07 9.88
CA GLU A 174 -2.27 1.19 10.81
C GLU A 174 -3.73 1.66 10.83
N VAL A 175 -4.43 1.61 9.69
CA VAL A 175 -5.84 2.00 9.62
C VAL A 175 -6.80 0.84 9.95
N ALA A 176 -6.31 -0.39 10.00
CA ALA A 176 -7.11 -1.58 10.30
C ALA A 176 -6.34 -2.64 11.12
N PRO A 177 -5.82 -2.28 12.32
CA PRO A 177 -4.77 -3.03 13.03
C PRO A 177 -5.13 -4.46 13.44
N GLN A 178 -6.41 -4.76 13.64
CA GLN A 178 -6.88 -6.10 14.02
C GLN A 178 -7.24 -6.98 12.81
N ARG A 179 -7.31 -6.41 11.61
CA ARG A 179 -7.81 -7.08 10.40
C ARG A 179 -6.73 -7.23 9.34
N LYS A 180 -5.75 -6.34 9.32
CA LYS A 180 -4.79 -6.18 8.24
C LYS A 180 -3.36 -6.17 8.77
N VAL A 181 -2.47 -6.75 7.97
CA VAL A 181 -1.04 -6.94 8.29
C VAL A 181 -0.12 -6.42 7.18
N ASP A 182 -0.72 -5.75 6.20
CA ASP A 182 -0.06 -5.15 5.06
C ASP A 182 0.23 -3.66 5.30
N PRO A 183 1.38 -3.13 4.82
CA PRO A 183 2.34 -3.76 3.92
C PRO A 183 3.35 -4.70 4.62
N GLY A 184 3.32 -4.81 5.95
CA GLY A 184 4.16 -5.71 6.72
C GLY A 184 5.57 -5.16 7.03
N PRO A 185 6.31 -5.79 7.95
CA PRO A 185 7.60 -5.30 8.46
C PRO A 185 8.74 -5.35 7.43
N ALA A 186 8.56 -6.08 6.31
CA ALA A 186 9.52 -6.06 5.21
C ALA A 186 9.47 -4.76 4.38
N PHE A 187 8.35 -4.02 4.47
CA PHE A 187 8.20 -2.74 3.78
C PHE A 187 8.72 -1.60 4.67
N PRO A 188 9.61 -0.73 4.16
CA PRO A 188 10.23 0.34 4.96
C PRO A 188 9.32 1.56 5.11
N LEU A 189 8.09 1.36 5.61
CA LEU A 189 7.03 2.38 5.69
C LEU A 189 7.50 3.66 6.37
N ASP A 190 8.03 3.53 7.59
CA ASP A 190 8.40 4.69 8.40
C ASP A 190 9.60 5.45 7.81
N GLN A 191 10.50 4.75 7.12
CA GLN A 191 11.63 5.39 6.44
C GLN A 191 11.18 6.17 5.21
N ILE A 192 10.30 5.58 4.38
CA ILE A 192 9.70 6.28 3.23
C ILE A 192 8.89 7.48 3.74
N ARG A 193 8.05 7.29 4.75
CA ARG A 193 7.26 8.36 5.37
C ARG A 193 8.13 9.53 5.82
N SER A 194 9.19 9.29 6.57
CA SER A 194 10.14 10.33 7.03
C SER A 194 10.83 11.03 5.86
N ARG A 195 11.31 10.29 4.84
CA ARG A 195 11.95 10.91 3.67
C ARG A 195 11.00 11.75 2.82
N VAL A 196 9.74 11.32 2.69
CA VAL A 196 8.77 11.97 1.81
C VAL A 196 8.06 13.15 2.46
N LEU A 197 7.62 13.01 3.72
CA LEU A 197 6.91 14.08 4.43
C LEU A 197 7.84 15.00 5.22
N GLY A 198 9.12 14.63 5.38
CA GLY A 198 10.03 15.22 6.36
C GLY A 198 9.74 14.70 7.77
N ASP A 199 10.60 15.07 8.73
CA ASP A 199 10.38 14.77 10.15
C ASP A 199 9.17 15.57 10.67
N VAL A 200 7.98 15.03 10.50
CA VAL A 200 6.80 15.45 11.26
C VAL A 200 6.93 14.79 12.63
N PRO A 201 7.00 15.54 13.75
CA PRO A 201 7.01 14.94 15.07
C PRO A 201 5.77 14.07 15.23
N SER A 202 5.94 12.81 15.63
CA SER A 202 4.79 11.99 16.04
C SER A 202 4.03 12.74 17.13
N PRO A 203 2.68 12.86 17.07
CA PRO A 203 1.93 13.37 18.20
C PRO A 203 2.23 12.45 19.39
N SER A 204 2.90 13.01 20.38
CA SER A 204 3.26 12.32 21.61
C SER A 204 2.01 11.70 22.21
N THR A 205 2.05 10.40 22.45
CA THR A 205 1.13 9.70 23.34
C THR A 205 1.42 10.10 24.78
N ASP A 206 1.22 11.38 25.13
CA ASP A 206 1.05 11.78 26.52
C ASP A 206 -0.45 11.80 26.83
N ALA A 207 -1.00 10.59 26.88
CA ALA A 207 -2.16 10.30 27.70
C ALA A 207 -1.66 9.90 29.09
N GLY A 208 -1.25 10.90 29.86
CA GLY A 208 -0.92 10.80 31.28
C GLY A 208 -1.86 11.70 32.09
N THR A 209 -3.00 11.11 32.46
CA THR A 209 -4.15 11.59 33.24
C THR A 209 -3.84 12.34 34.55
N PRO A 210 -4.89 12.89 35.22
CA PRO A 210 -5.19 14.31 35.44
C PRO A 210 -4.40 15.01 36.56
#